data_AF-A0AA97HTB6-F1
#
_entry.id   AF-A0AA97HTB6-F1
#
_cell.length_a   1.000
_cell.length_b   1.000
_cell.length_c   1.000
_cell.angle_alpha   90.00
_cell.angle_beta   90.00
_cell.angle_gamma   90.00
#
_symmetry.space_group_name_H-M   'P 1'
#
loop_
_entity.id
_entity.type
_entity.pdbx_description
1 polymer ?
#
loop_
_entity_poly.entity_id
_entity_poly.type
_entity_poly.pdbx_seq_one_letter_code
_entity_poly.pdbx_strand_id
1 'polypeptide(L)'
;MASFYPIRTQENSDDFNWSIISGLFLSNLYGLNFTEKKSSEIHAQLESFENICEDEFNVLLSSDDACSFIKQIYFNGKNIAKVSPKLSIYSLADNVDNSAVEKRIVSLMKTLFSKDKIYEDNMPNLNFIENKINEVFNKYFPTKKPNTADVISYLPKISNIFSKDLDFLTTKSKYFLENIQLFLELYMFIYTTQLSLSVNGWKEAKEPLVKECYFILDSEKASRERVCLQRGYKQVEKSLESIFPILALTESLQTNLEKKIP
;
A
#
# COMPACT_ATOMS: atom_id res chain seq x y z
N MET A 1 -22.87 2.21 4.69
CA MET A 1 -22.32 1.80 3.39
C MET A 1 -21.01 1.12 3.74
N ALA A 2 -20.92 -0.20 3.52
CA ALA A 2 -19.92 -1.08 4.13
C ALA A 2 -18.52 -0.43 4.18
N SER A 3 -18.09 -0.04 5.37
CA SER A 3 -16.82 0.66 5.61
C SER A 3 -15.59 -0.25 5.45
N PHE A 4 -15.81 -1.56 5.27
CA PHE A 4 -14.79 -2.61 5.30
C PHE A 4 -14.33 -3.10 3.93
N TYR A 5 -14.97 -2.68 2.84
CA TYR A 5 -14.49 -2.95 1.48
C TYR A 5 -14.23 -1.64 0.75
N PRO A 6 -13.07 -1.49 0.07
CA PRO A 6 -12.65 -0.19 -0.41
C PRO A 6 -13.45 0.32 -1.61
N ILE A 7 -14.06 -0.57 -2.40
CA ILE A 7 -14.76 -0.23 -3.65
C ILE A 7 -16.27 -0.10 -3.40
N ARG A 8 -16.87 0.96 -3.94
CA ARG A 8 -18.33 1.21 -3.88
C ARG A 8 -18.98 1.03 -5.25
N THR A 9 -20.30 0.85 -5.24
CA THR A 9 -21.13 0.61 -6.44
C THR A 9 -21.16 1.75 -7.47
N GLN A 10 -20.62 2.93 -7.16
CA GLN A 10 -20.56 4.10 -8.05
C GLN A 10 -19.14 4.41 -8.54
N GLU A 11 -18.14 3.61 -8.17
CA GLU A 11 -16.75 3.84 -8.54
C GLU A 11 -16.38 2.97 -9.74
N ASN A 12 -15.85 3.58 -10.81
CA ASN A 12 -15.32 2.83 -11.95
C ASN A 12 -13.97 2.21 -11.54
N SER A 13 -13.77 0.93 -11.88
CA SER A 13 -12.58 0.16 -11.50
C SER A 13 -11.28 0.57 -12.22
N ASP A 14 -11.39 1.33 -13.31
CA ASP A 14 -10.25 1.71 -14.16
C ASP A 14 -9.56 3.02 -13.71
N ASP A 15 -10.06 3.66 -12.65
CA ASP A 15 -9.68 5.02 -12.26
C ASP A 15 -8.76 5.10 -11.02
N PHE A 16 -8.29 3.98 -10.44
CA PHE A 16 -7.47 4.04 -9.23
C PHE A 16 -6.07 4.58 -9.48
N ASN A 17 -5.67 5.59 -8.71
CA ASN A 17 -4.31 6.13 -8.80
C ASN A 17 -3.33 5.28 -7.98
N TRP A 18 -2.76 4.25 -8.60
CA TRP A 18 -1.80 3.35 -7.97
C TRP A 18 -0.51 4.02 -7.48
N SER A 19 -0.13 5.17 -8.06
CA SER A 19 0.99 5.98 -7.58
C SER A 19 0.70 6.58 -6.20
N ILE A 20 -0.54 7.05 -5.98
CA ILE A 20 -1.01 7.52 -4.67
C ILE A 20 -1.15 6.34 -3.70
N ILE A 21 -1.73 5.22 -4.13
CA ILE A 21 -1.87 4.02 -3.28
C ILE A 21 -0.50 3.57 -2.78
N SER A 22 0.49 3.45 -3.68
CA SER A 22 1.85 3.03 -3.33
C SER A 22 2.52 4.02 -2.39
N GLY A 23 2.39 5.33 -2.65
CA GLY A 23 2.95 6.37 -1.77
C GLY A 23 2.33 6.37 -0.37
N LEU A 24 1.01 6.24 -0.28
CA LEU A 24 0.28 6.17 0.99
C LEU A 24 0.59 4.87 1.75
N PHE A 25 0.72 3.76 1.03
CA PHE A 25 1.13 2.48 1.57
C PHE A 25 2.52 2.56 2.21
N LEU A 26 3.51 3.07 1.46
CA LEU A 26 4.90 3.21 1.93
C LEU A 26 4.99 4.21 3.08
N SER A 27 4.22 5.30 3.03
CA SER A 27 4.07 6.23 4.16
C SER A 27 3.59 5.54 5.44
N ASN A 28 2.62 4.62 5.34
CA ASN A 28 2.16 3.84 6.49
C ASN A 28 3.18 2.79 6.92
N LEU A 29 3.84 2.13 5.96
CA LEU A 29 4.85 1.09 6.21
C LEU A 29 6.05 1.62 7.00
N TYR A 30 6.49 2.84 6.70
CA TYR A 30 7.61 3.49 7.39
C TYR A 30 7.18 4.43 8.54
N GLY A 31 5.87 4.50 8.84
CA GLY A 31 5.33 5.31 9.94
C GLY A 31 5.49 6.83 9.75
N LEU A 32 5.43 7.31 8.51
CA LEU A 32 5.62 8.72 8.14
C LEU A 32 4.34 9.59 8.32
N ASN A 33 3.18 8.94 8.50
CA ASN A 33 1.89 9.57 8.81
C ASN A 33 1.44 10.66 7.82
N PHE A 34 1.57 10.42 6.51
CA PHE A 34 1.05 11.34 5.48
C PHE A 34 -0.40 11.06 5.06
N THR A 35 -1.00 9.94 5.51
CA THR A 35 -2.36 9.53 5.13
C THR A 35 -3.47 10.53 5.50
N GLU A 36 -3.28 11.25 6.60
CA GLU A 36 -4.27 12.18 7.16
C GLU A 36 -4.00 13.64 6.79
N LYS A 37 -2.84 13.92 6.18
CA LYS A 37 -2.43 15.28 5.81
C LYS A 37 -3.06 15.70 4.49
N LYS A 38 -3.29 17.01 4.36
CA LYS A 38 -3.68 17.64 3.09
C LYS A 38 -2.49 17.80 2.17
N SER A 39 -2.73 17.87 0.86
CA SER A 39 -1.72 18.16 -0.16
C SER A 39 -0.85 19.37 0.22
N SER A 40 -1.46 20.47 0.67
CA SER A 40 -0.73 21.69 1.09
C SER A 40 0.25 21.46 2.24
N GLU A 41 -0.11 20.62 3.21
CA GLU A 41 0.76 20.29 4.35
C GLU A 41 1.92 19.39 3.92
N ILE A 42 1.64 18.45 3.01
CA ILE A 42 2.67 17.59 2.40
C ILE A 42 3.65 18.46 1.63
N HIS A 43 3.17 19.35 0.77
CA HIS A 43 4.01 20.28 0.02
C HIS A 43 4.90 21.12 0.92
N ALA A 44 4.35 21.73 1.97
CA ALA A 44 5.15 22.54 2.89
C ALA A 44 6.26 21.74 3.59
N GLN A 45 6.00 20.48 3.94
CA GLN A 45 7.01 19.60 4.56
C GLN A 45 8.08 19.15 3.57
N LEU A 46 7.70 18.88 2.32
CA LEU A 46 8.64 18.53 1.27
C LEU A 46 9.51 19.73 0.88
N GLU A 47 8.94 20.92 0.74
CA GLU A 47 9.67 22.15 0.47
C GLU A 47 10.68 22.46 1.60
N SER A 48 10.28 22.29 2.87
CA SER A 48 11.20 22.42 3.99
C SER A 48 12.35 21.40 3.94
N PHE A 49 12.07 20.18 3.50
CA PHE A 49 13.10 19.16 3.32
C PHE A 49 14.05 19.49 2.16
N GLU A 50 13.53 20.02 1.05
CA GLU A 50 14.31 20.46 -0.11
C GLU A 50 15.28 21.59 0.28
N ASN A 51 14.81 22.59 1.03
CA ASN A 51 15.64 23.69 1.50
C ASN A 51 16.80 23.19 2.39
N ILE A 52 16.55 22.20 3.27
CA ILE A 52 17.60 21.60 4.10
C ILE A 52 18.62 20.84 3.23
N CYS A 53 18.15 20.14 2.19
CA CYS A 53 19.07 19.48 1.26
C CYS A 53 19.93 20.50 0.51
N GLU A 54 19.35 21.61 0.05
CA GLU A 54 20.08 22.69 -0.62
C GLU A 54 21.17 23.29 0.28
N ASP A 55 20.85 23.58 1.54
CA ASP A 55 21.83 24.09 2.52
C ASP A 55 23.00 23.12 2.72
N GLU A 56 22.71 21.82 2.87
CA GLU A 56 23.74 20.78 3.03
C GLU A 56 24.61 20.64 1.76
N PHE A 57 24.02 20.72 0.57
CA PHE A 57 24.77 20.64 -0.69
C PHE A 57 25.60 21.88 -0.98
N ASN A 58 25.10 23.07 -0.63
CA ASN A 58 25.86 24.32 -0.74
C ASN A 58 27.17 24.24 0.08
N VAL A 59 27.10 23.70 1.30
CA VAL A 59 28.27 23.48 2.15
C VAL A 59 29.22 22.42 1.56
N LEU A 60 28.69 21.32 1.03
CA LEU A 60 29.50 20.19 0.54
C LEU A 60 30.18 20.44 -0.81
N LEU A 61 29.48 21.08 -1.76
CA LEU A 61 29.91 21.19 -3.16
C LEU A 61 30.57 22.53 -3.48
N SER A 62 30.43 23.55 -2.63
CA SER A 62 31.07 24.87 -2.76
C SER A 62 30.93 25.50 -4.17
N SER A 63 29.89 25.13 -4.91
CA SER A 63 29.62 25.58 -6.29
C SER A 63 28.13 25.75 -6.51
N ASP A 64 27.70 26.97 -6.78
CA ASP A 64 26.29 27.33 -6.97
C ASP A 64 25.66 26.59 -8.16
N ASP A 65 26.44 26.36 -9.22
CA ASP A 65 25.98 25.65 -10.42
C ASP A 65 25.59 24.19 -10.11
N ALA A 66 26.33 23.50 -9.24
CA ALA A 66 26.08 22.09 -8.92
C ALA A 66 24.73 21.89 -8.19
N CYS A 67 24.39 22.80 -7.27
CA CYS A 67 23.12 22.76 -6.55
C CYS A 67 21.92 22.95 -7.50
N SER A 68 22.06 23.82 -8.49
CA SER A 68 21.02 24.02 -9.51
C SER A 68 20.72 22.74 -10.30
N PHE A 69 21.76 21.98 -10.67
CA PHE A 69 21.61 20.70 -11.35
C PHE A 69 20.97 19.64 -10.47
N ILE A 70 21.34 19.55 -9.18
CA ILE A 70 20.72 18.61 -8.24
C ILE A 70 19.22 18.86 -8.14
N LYS A 71 18.82 20.14 -8.03
CA LYS A 71 17.41 20.52 -7.98
C LYS A 71 16.66 20.14 -9.23
N GLN A 72 17.26 20.37 -10.40
CA GLN A 72 16.68 19.99 -11.67
C GLN A 72 16.53 18.46 -11.82
N ILE A 73 17.56 17.69 -11.43
CA ILE A 73 17.59 16.24 -11.60
C ILE A 73 16.62 15.53 -10.66
N TYR A 74 16.63 15.87 -9.36
CA TYR A 74 15.93 15.10 -8.33
C TYR A 74 14.58 15.69 -7.95
N PHE A 75 14.49 17.00 -7.71
CA PHE A 75 13.29 17.64 -7.16
C PHE A 75 12.28 18.05 -8.24
N ASN A 76 12.71 18.84 -9.24
CA ASN A 76 11.81 19.36 -10.28
C ASN A 76 11.12 18.25 -11.09
N GLY A 77 11.84 17.16 -11.38
CA GLY A 77 11.31 16.00 -12.12
C GLY A 77 10.68 14.92 -11.23
N LYS A 78 10.63 15.11 -9.91
CA LYS A 78 10.23 14.09 -8.92
C LYS A 78 10.97 12.75 -9.05
N ASN A 79 12.14 12.75 -9.68
CA ASN A 79 12.97 11.54 -9.79
C ASN A 79 13.49 11.10 -8.43
N ILE A 80 13.48 12.00 -7.44
CA ILE A 80 13.73 11.66 -6.05
C ILE A 80 12.86 10.51 -5.53
N ALA A 81 11.63 10.35 -6.04
CA ALA A 81 10.74 9.25 -5.67
C ALA A 81 11.29 7.86 -6.08
N LYS A 82 12.26 7.80 -6.99
CA LYS A 82 12.90 6.56 -7.45
C LYS A 82 14.16 6.21 -6.65
N VAL A 83 14.62 7.12 -5.80
CA VAL A 83 15.88 6.97 -5.05
C VAL A 83 15.71 5.99 -3.89
N SER A 84 14.58 6.04 -3.20
CA SER A 84 14.24 5.08 -2.14
C SER A 84 12.73 4.92 -1.98
N PRO A 85 12.25 3.77 -1.48
CA PRO A 85 10.83 3.56 -1.19
C PRO A 85 10.23 4.65 -0.30
N LYS A 86 10.98 5.18 0.68
CA LYS A 86 10.50 6.26 1.55
C LYS A 86 10.25 7.57 0.80
N LEU A 87 11.05 7.86 -0.21
CA LEU A 87 10.93 9.09 -1.02
C LEU A 87 9.75 9.02 -2.00
N SER A 88 9.07 7.87 -2.12
CA SER A 88 7.85 7.77 -2.91
C SER A 88 6.73 8.70 -2.43
N ILE A 89 6.83 9.25 -1.22
CA ILE A 89 5.88 10.25 -0.70
C ILE A 89 5.75 11.50 -1.59
N TYR A 90 6.73 11.76 -2.46
CA TYR A 90 6.65 12.82 -3.46
C TYR A 90 5.51 12.63 -4.47
N SER A 91 5.00 11.41 -4.65
CA SER A 91 3.79 11.16 -5.45
C SER A 91 2.52 11.71 -4.79
N LEU A 92 2.55 11.93 -3.47
CA LEU A 92 1.41 12.37 -2.67
C LEU A 92 1.14 13.87 -2.74
N ALA A 93 2.16 14.65 -3.10
CA ALA A 93 2.11 16.10 -3.03
C ALA A 93 0.96 16.66 -3.88
N ASP A 94 0.77 16.21 -5.12
CA ASP A 94 -0.12 16.90 -6.05
C ASP A 94 -1.61 16.50 -5.94
N ASN A 95 -1.93 15.31 -5.42
CA ASN A 95 -3.25 14.69 -5.68
C ASN A 95 -3.91 13.98 -4.49
N VAL A 96 -3.37 14.06 -3.26
CA VAL A 96 -3.93 13.32 -2.11
C VAL A 96 -5.32 13.79 -1.67
N ASP A 97 -5.70 15.04 -1.93
CA ASP A 97 -6.95 15.59 -1.39
C ASP A 97 -8.20 14.89 -1.94
N ASN A 98 -8.15 14.38 -3.18
CA ASN A 98 -9.27 13.66 -3.82
C ASN A 98 -9.14 12.13 -3.74
N SER A 99 -8.23 11.61 -2.92
CA SER A 99 -7.84 10.18 -2.91
C SER A 99 -8.66 9.29 -1.95
N ALA A 100 -9.96 9.55 -1.81
CA ALA A 100 -10.79 8.89 -0.80
C ALA A 100 -10.93 7.36 -1.03
N VAL A 101 -10.83 6.89 -2.27
CA VAL A 101 -10.85 5.46 -2.61
C VAL A 101 -9.50 4.83 -2.28
N GLU A 102 -8.41 5.48 -2.68
CA GLU A 102 -7.04 5.04 -2.43
C GLU A 102 -6.75 4.95 -0.93
N LYS A 103 -7.22 5.92 -0.13
CA LYS A 103 -7.14 5.87 1.33
C LYS A 103 -7.86 4.65 1.91
N ARG A 104 -9.02 4.26 1.34
CA ARG A 104 -9.72 3.03 1.75
C ARG A 104 -8.96 1.78 1.35
N ILE A 105 -8.39 1.73 0.14
CA ILE A 105 -7.55 0.61 -0.32
C ILE A 105 -6.36 0.43 0.62
N VAL A 106 -5.67 1.51 0.96
CA VAL A 106 -4.52 1.48 1.88
C VAL A 106 -4.96 1.09 3.30
N SER A 107 -6.12 1.57 3.75
CA SER A 107 -6.71 1.16 5.03
C SER A 107 -6.94 -0.36 5.10
N LEU A 108 -7.46 -0.96 4.01
CA LEU A 108 -7.59 -2.41 3.89
C LEU A 108 -6.21 -3.08 3.94
N MET A 109 -5.24 -2.59 3.18
CA MET A 109 -3.89 -3.15 3.13
C MET A 109 -3.17 -3.12 4.48
N LYS A 110 -3.40 -2.07 5.28
CA LYS A 110 -2.88 -1.99 6.66
C LYS A 110 -3.37 -3.14 7.54
N THR A 111 -4.52 -3.73 7.24
CA THR A 111 -5.02 -4.92 7.97
C THR A 111 -4.13 -6.14 7.78
N LEU A 112 -3.30 -6.16 6.73
CA LEU A 112 -2.43 -7.28 6.39
C LEU A 112 -1.04 -7.18 7.03
N PHE A 113 -0.69 -6.03 7.59
CA PHE A 113 0.62 -5.79 8.19
C PHE A 113 0.88 -6.66 9.40
N SER A 114 2.13 -7.09 9.55
CA SER A 114 2.62 -7.65 10.81
C SER A 114 2.57 -6.61 11.90
N LYS A 115 1.92 -6.97 13.02
CA LYS A 115 1.90 -6.16 14.22
C LYS A 115 3.32 -6.01 14.75
N ASP A 116 3.65 -4.81 15.20
CA ASP A 116 4.90 -4.47 15.91
C ASP A 116 6.20 -4.57 15.10
N LYS A 117 6.14 -4.71 13.78
CA LYS A 117 7.34 -4.67 12.93
C LYS A 117 7.70 -3.25 12.51
N ILE A 118 8.97 -2.90 12.65
CA ILE A 118 9.56 -1.70 12.03
C ILE A 118 10.25 -2.16 10.74
N TYR A 119 9.88 -1.55 9.62
CA TYR A 119 10.51 -1.81 8.33
C TYR A 119 11.63 -0.81 8.13
N GLU A 120 12.84 -1.32 7.97
CA GLU A 120 13.99 -0.49 7.61
C GLU A 120 14.07 -0.31 6.10
N ASP A 121 14.73 0.76 5.68
CA ASP A 121 14.94 1.06 4.28
C ASP A 121 16.44 1.07 4.00
N ASN A 122 16.96 -0.07 3.52
CA ASN A 122 18.37 -0.28 3.27
C ASN A 122 18.67 -0.20 1.77
N MET A 123 19.21 0.93 1.31
CA MET A 123 19.63 1.11 -0.08
C MET A 123 21.15 0.85 -0.24
N PRO A 124 21.59 -0.34 -0.69
CA PRO A 124 23.02 -0.64 -0.75
C PRO A 124 23.79 0.06 -1.88
N ASN A 125 23.13 0.55 -2.93
CA ASN A 125 23.76 0.99 -4.18
C ASN A 125 23.39 2.42 -4.58
N LEU A 126 23.34 3.35 -3.63
CA LEU A 126 23.10 4.76 -3.93
C LEU A 126 24.39 5.46 -4.34
N ASN A 127 24.27 6.44 -5.22
CA ASN A 127 25.37 7.36 -5.50
C ASN A 127 25.57 8.35 -4.33
N PHE A 128 26.64 9.15 -4.38
CA PHE A 128 26.97 10.09 -3.31
C PHE A 128 25.82 11.08 -2.99
N ILE A 129 25.19 11.64 -4.03
CA ILE A 129 24.09 12.62 -3.87
C ILE A 129 22.86 11.92 -3.28
N GLU A 130 22.49 10.76 -3.80
CA GLU A 130 21.36 9.97 -3.33
C GLU A 130 21.54 9.48 -1.88
N ASN A 131 22.75 9.09 -1.50
CA ASN A 131 23.08 8.75 -0.12
C ASN A 131 22.81 9.95 0.79
N LYS A 132 23.33 11.12 0.42
CA LYS A 132 23.16 12.34 1.22
C LYS A 132 21.69 12.74 1.32
N ILE A 133 20.92 12.67 0.23
CA ILE A 133 19.46 12.91 0.22
C ILE A 133 18.77 11.95 1.20
N ASN A 134 19.09 10.65 1.17
CA ASN A 134 18.48 9.68 2.08
C ASN A 134 18.89 9.88 3.55
N GLU A 135 20.12 10.29 3.83
CA GLU A 135 20.56 10.64 5.18
C GLU A 135 19.76 11.82 5.74
N VAL A 136 19.66 12.91 4.98
CA VAL A 136 18.87 14.10 5.35
C VAL A 136 17.40 13.71 5.53
N PHE A 137 16.86 12.89 4.63
CA PHE A 137 15.48 12.44 4.69
C PHE A 137 15.20 11.63 5.94
N ASN A 138 16.04 10.63 6.26
CA ASN A 138 15.86 9.80 7.44
C ASN A 138 16.00 10.60 8.75
N LYS A 139 16.79 11.69 8.74
CA LYS A 139 16.90 12.62 9.88
C LYS A 139 15.62 13.46 10.05
N TYR A 140 15.06 13.96 8.96
CA TYR A 140 13.87 14.81 8.97
C TYR A 140 12.57 14.01 9.16
N PHE A 141 12.51 12.81 8.58
CA PHE A 141 11.40 11.86 8.65
C PHE A 141 11.86 10.52 9.24
N PRO A 142 12.06 10.44 10.56
CA PRO A 142 12.50 9.21 11.21
C PRO A 142 11.45 8.11 11.05
N THR A 143 11.93 6.90 10.77
CA THR A 143 11.08 5.71 10.63
C THR A 143 10.44 5.37 11.96
N LYS A 144 9.14 5.06 11.91
CA LYS A 144 8.37 4.65 13.08
C LYS A 144 7.64 3.35 12.78
N LYS A 145 7.21 2.67 13.84
CA LYS A 145 6.32 1.53 13.69
C LYS A 145 5.04 1.95 12.96
N PRO A 146 4.55 1.16 11.99
CA PRO A 146 3.23 1.35 11.41
C PRO A 146 2.16 1.41 12.50
N ASN A 147 1.20 2.33 12.35
CA ASN A 147 0.04 2.34 13.24
C ASN A 147 -0.93 1.22 12.85
N THR A 148 -0.80 0.07 13.51
CA THR A 148 -1.65 -1.13 13.35
C THR A 148 -2.44 -1.47 14.62
N ALA A 149 -2.42 -0.60 15.65
CA ALA A 149 -2.97 -0.87 16.98
C ALA A 149 -4.47 -1.24 16.96
N ASP A 150 -5.14 -0.89 15.86
CA ASP A 150 -6.58 -0.82 15.73
C ASP A 150 -7.15 -1.77 14.67
N VAL A 151 -6.29 -2.58 14.04
CA VAL A 151 -6.67 -3.30 12.83
C VAL A 151 -6.58 -4.81 13.04
N ILE A 152 -7.71 -5.47 12.87
CA ILE A 152 -7.85 -6.93 12.92
C ILE A 152 -8.08 -7.41 11.50
N SER A 153 -7.26 -8.36 11.03
CA SER A 153 -7.47 -8.99 9.73
C SER A 153 -8.56 -10.05 9.84
N TYR A 154 -9.58 -9.96 8.98
CA TYR A 154 -10.56 -11.03 8.83
C TYR A 154 -9.94 -12.30 8.21
N LEU A 155 -8.88 -12.15 7.40
CA LEU A 155 -8.17 -13.24 6.73
C LEU A 155 -6.72 -13.38 7.27
N PRO A 156 -6.54 -13.84 8.52
CA PRO A 156 -5.23 -13.83 9.19
C PRO A 156 -4.17 -14.69 8.48
N LYS A 157 -4.56 -15.82 7.86
CA LYS A 157 -3.63 -16.62 7.05
C LYS A 157 -3.08 -15.84 5.84
N ILE A 158 -3.92 -15.02 5.18
CA ILE A 158 -3.48 -14.15 4.08
C ILE A 158 -2.59 -13.03 4.59
N SER A 159 -2.94 -12.40 5.72
CA SER A 159 -2.09 -11.38 6.37
C SER A 159 -0.70 -11.92 6.72
N ASN A 160 -0.60 -13.16 7.21
CA ASN A 160 0.69 -13.79 7.52
C ASN A 160 1.54 -14.03 6.26
N ILE A 161 0.94 -14.47 5.16
CA ILE A 161 1.66 -14.67 3.88
C ILE A 161 2.09 -13.31 3.32
N PHE A 162 1.19 -12.33 3.28
CA PHE A 162 1.47 -10.95 2.88
C PHE A 162 2.67 -10.39 3.63
N SER A 163 2.68 -10.55 4.95
CA SER A 163 3.76 -10.06 5.80
C SER A 163 5.11 -10.69 5.46
N LYS A 164 5.16 -12.01 5.23
CA LYS A 164 6.40 -12.70 4.86
C LYS A 164 6.93 -12.27 3.50
N ASP A 165 6.04 -12.07 2.53
CA ASP A 165 6.42 -11.61 1.20
C ASP A 165 6.89 -10.16 1.24
N LEU A 166 6.21 -9.31 2.00
CA LEU A 166 6.61 -7.92 2.22
C LEU A 166 7.98 -7.85 2.91
N ASP A 167 8.20 -8.68 3.92
CA ASP A 167 9.49 -8.81 4.60
C ASP A 167 10.60 -9.15 3.62
N PHE A 168 10.38 -10.14 2.77
CA PHE A 168 11.32 -10.50 1.72
C PHE A 168 11.57 -9.34 0.74
N LEU A 169 10.51 -8.67 0.27
CA LEU A 169 10.64 -7.56 -0.67
C LEU A 169 11.40 -6.37 -0.10
N THR A 170 11.16 -6.02 1.16
CA THR A 170 11.88 -4.92 1.82
C THR A 170 13.39 -5.16 1.96
N THR A 171 13.86 -6.41 1.87
CA THR A 171 15.32 -6.71 1.79
C THR A 171 15.93 -6.37 0.42
N LYS A 172 15.10 -6.17 -0.61
CA LYS A 172 15.50 -5.93 -2.01
C LYS A 172 14.91 -4.62 -2.51
N SER A 173 15.26 -3.51 -1.88
CA SER A 173 14.47 -2.30 -2.02
C SER A 173 14.35 -1.70 -3.43
N LYS A 174 15.36 -1.87 -4.30
CA LYS A 174 15.25 -1.46 -5.70
C LYS A 174 14.15 -2.26 -6.41
N TYR A 175 14.17 -3.58 -6.25
CA TYR A 175 13.13 -4.46 -6.79
C TYR A 175 11.76 -4.15 -6.18
N PHE A 176 11.72 -3.85 -4.88
CA PHE A 176 10.49 -3.46 -4.20
C PHE A 176 9.91 -2.16 -4.77
N LEU A 177 10.73 -1.13 -4.97
CA LEU A 177 10.30 0.15 -5.55
C LEU A 177 9.75 -0.03 -6.96
N GLU A 178 10.40 -0.85 -7.78
CA GLU A 178 9.98 -1.12 -9.17
C GLU A 178 8.68 -1.96 -9.24
N ASN A 179 8.40 -2.80 -8.23
CA ASN A 179 7.30 -3.78 -8.28
C ASN A 179 6.22 -3.58 -7.20
N ILE A 180 6.28 -2.50 -6.40
CA ILE A 180 5.33 -2.25 -5.31
C ILE A 180 3.89 -2.23 -5.82
N GLN A 181 3.64 -1.59 -6.97
CA GLN A 181 2.30 -1.53 -7.54
C GLN A 181 1.75 -2.94 -7.84
N LEU A 182 2.53 -3.76 -8.57
CA LEU A 182 2.14 -5.14 -8.90
C LEU A 182 1.90 -5.98 -7.64
N PHE A 183 2.72 -5.80 -6.62
CA PHE A 183 2.55 -6.46 -5.32
C PHE A 183 1.21 -6.08 -4.68
N LEU A 184 0.87 -4.78 -4.64
CA LEU A 184 -0.38 -4.31 -4.05
C LEU A 184 -1.61 -4.73 -4.87
N GLU A 185 -1.53 -4.70 -6.19
CA GLU A 185 -2.58 -5.18 -7.10
C GLU A 185 -2.85 -6.67 -6.89
N LEU A 186 -1.78 -7.49 -6.84
CA LEU A 186 -1.88 -8.92 -6.61
C LEU A 186 -2.55 -9.22 -5.27
N TYR A 187 -2.14 -8.53 -4.21
CA TYR A 187 -2.71 -8.77 -2.89
C TYR A 187 -4.12 -8.19 -2.72
N MET A 188 -4.47 -7.11 -3.43
CA MET A 188 -5.86 -6.65 -3.51
C MET A 188 -6.73 -7.74 -4.12
N PHE A 189 -6.27 -8.32 -5.23
CA PHE A 189 -6.98 -9.38 -5.92
C PHE A 189 -7.12 -10.64 -5.05
N ILE A 190 -6.04 -11.10 -4.43
CA ILE A 190 -6.06 -12.28 -3.54
C ILE A 190 -6.99 -12.06 -2.36
N TYR A 191 -6.91 -10.88 -1.72
CA TYR A 191 -7.77 -10.56 -0.58
C TYR A 191 -9.24 -10.54 -0.97
N THR A 192 -9.60 -9.84 -2.04
CA THR A 192 -10.97 -9.78 -2.55
C THR A 192 -11.49 -11.17 -2.91
N THR A 193 -10.66 -12.00 -3.55
CA THR A 193 -11.00 -13.37 -3.91
C THR A 193 -11.30 -14.21 -2.67
N GLN A 194 -10.41 -14.20 -1.69
CA GLN A 194 -10.58 -14.98 -0.47
C GLN A 194 -11.74 -14.46 0.38
N LEU A 195 -11.94 -13.14 0.42
CA LEU A 195 -13.07 -12.53 1.07
C LEU A 195 -14.39 -13.00 0.43
N SER A 196 -14.52 -12.94 -0.90
CA SER A 196 -15.75 -13.36 -1.58
C SER A 196 -16.10 -14.81 -1.29
N LEU A 197 -15.10 -15.70 -1.33
CA LEU A 197 -15.29 -17.12 -1.10
C LEU A 197 -15.64 -17.42 0.37
N SER A 198 -15.12 -16.65 1.32
CA SER A 198 -15.24 -16.93 2.76
C SER A 198 -16.32 -16.14 3.48
N VAL A 199 -16.77 -14.99 2.95
CA VAL A 199 -17.69 -14.06 3.64
C VAL A 199 -19.00 -14.72 4.06
N ASN A 200 -19.54 -15.65 3.27
CA ASN A 200 -20.77 -16.37 3.60
C ASN A 200 -20.65 -17.34 4.78
N GLY A 201 -19.42 -17.67 5.19
CA GLY A 201 -19.13 -18.49 6.37
C GLY A 201 -19.20 -17.74 7.70
N TRP A 202 -19.59 -16.46 7.70
CA TRP A 202 -19.63 -15.61 8.91
C TRP A 202 -20.43 -16.21 10.08
N LYS A 203 -21.43 -17.06 9.80
CA LYS A 203 -22.27 -17.73 10.81
C LYS A 203 -21.53 -18.80 11.60
N GLU A 204 -20.41 -19.31 11.07
CA GLU A 204 -19.67 -20.41 11.69
C GLU A 204 -18.88 -19.95 12.92
N ALA A 205 -18.75 -18.64 13.15
CA ALA A 205 -18.02 -18.02 14.27
C ALA A 205 -16.61 -18.59 14.46
N LYS A 206 -15.96 -18.97 13.37
CA LYS A 206 -14.60 -19.52 13.30
C LYS A 206 -13.75 -18.69 12.37
N GLU A 207 -12.43 -18.78 12.55
CA GLU A 207 -11.46 -18.19 11.64
C GLU A 207 -11.69 -18.72 10.20
N PRO A 208 -11.81 -17.83 9.20
CA PRO A 208 -12.05 -18.26 7.82
C PRO A 208 -10.82 -18.98 7.27
N LEU A 209 -11.04 -20.17 6.71
CA LEU A 209 -10.02 -20.93 6.02
C LEU A 209 -9.78 -20.36 4.62
N VAL A 210 -8.53 -20.42 4.17
CA VAL A 210 -8.17 -20.11 2.78
C VAL A 210 -8.80 -21.16 1.87
N LYS A 211 -9.58 -20.71 0.89
CA LYS A 211 -10.29 -21.55 -0.07
C LYS A 211 -9.48 -21.66 -1.36
N GLU A 212 -9.52 -22.84 -1.94
CA GLU A 212 -8.86 -23.12 -3.22
C GLU A 212 -9.49 -22.26 -4.33
N CYS A 213 -8.63 -21.59 -5.10
CA CYS A 213 -9.00 -20.89 -6.31
C CYS A 213 -7.89 -21.07 -7.34
N TYR A 214 -8.20 -21.75 -8.44
CA TYR A 214 -7.21 -22.11 -9.45
C TYR A 214 -7.29 -21.18 -10.66
N PHE A 215 -6.11 -20.82 -11.17
CA PHE A 215 -5.93 -20.09 -12.42
C PHE A 215 -5.17 -20.98 -13.39
N ILE A 216 -5.45 -20.81 -14.67
CA ILE A 216 -4.77 -21.52 -15.76
C ILE A 216 -3.75 -20.55 -16.33
N LEU A 217 -2.55 -21.03 -16.65
CA LEU A 217 -1.57 -20.24 -17.38
C LEU A 217 -2.00 -20.12 -18.84
N ASP A 218 -1.69 -18.99 -19.49
CA ASP A 218 -2.05 -18.77 -20.90
C ASP A 218 -1.48 -19.85 -21.84
N SER A 219 -0.37 -20.49 -21.45
CA SER A 219 0.27 -21.58 -22.19
C SER A 219 -0.35 -22.96 -21.93
N GLU A 220 -1.23 -23.10 -20.94
CA GLU A 220 -1.81 -24.39 -20.53
C GLU A 220 -3.17 -24.65 -21.20
N LYS A 221 -3.32 -25.83 -21.80
CA LYS A 221 -4.63 -26.34 -22.24
C LYS A 221 -5.24 -27.22 -21.15
N ALA A 222 -6.38 -26.81 -20.60
CA ALA A 222 -7.10 -27.57 -19.58
C ALA A 222 -8.39 -28.21 -20.12
N SER A 223 -8.62 -29.49 -19.79
CA SER A 223 -9.88 -30.18 -20.08
C SER A 223 -11.00 -29.70 -19.15
N ARG A 224 -12.21 -29.51 -19.71
CA ARG A 224 -13.43 -29.07 -18.99
C ARG A 224 -13.83 -29.99 -17.83
N GLU A 225 -13.35 -31.23 -17.81
CA GLU A 225 -13.67 -32.22 -16.77
C GLU A 225 -12.88 -32.03 -15.46
N ARG A 226 -11.84 -31.19 -15.46
CA ARG A 226 -11.04 -30.94 -14.26
C ARG A 226 -11.86 -30.20 -13.21
N VAL A 227 -11.98 -30.79 -12.02
CA VAL A 227 -12.62 -30.18 -10.83
C VAL A 227 -12.04 -28.79 -10.52
N CYS A 228 -10.75 -28.57 -10.78
CA CYS A 228 -10.08 -27.29 -10.58
C CYS A 228 -10.69 -26.15 -11.41
N LEU A 229 -11.31 -26.44 -12.57
CA LEU A 229 -11.99 -25.43 -13.39
C LEU A 229 -13.32 -24.98 -12.79
N GLN A 230 -13.96 -25.85 -11.99
CA GLN A 230 -15.15 -25.49 -11.23
C GLN A 230 -14.79 -24.60 -10.04
N ARG A 231 -13.58 -24.79 -9.48
CA ARG A 231 -12.99 -24.00 -8.38
C ARG A 231 -12.05 -22.89 -8.90
N GLY A 232 -12.48 -22.18 -9.94
CA GLY A 232 -11.73 -21.08 -10.55
C GLY A 232 -12.45 -19.73 -10.42
N TYR A 233 -12.09 -18.76 -11.26
CA TYR A 233 -12.63 -17.40 -11.19
C TYR A 233 -14.17 -17.31 -11.24
N LYS A 234 -14.86 -18.21 -11.95
CA LYS A 234 -16.33 -18.24 -11.99
C LYS A 234 -16.97 -18.46 -10.61
N GLN A 235 -16.30 -19.16 -9.70
CA GLN A 235 -16.77 -19.32 -8.34
C GLN A 235 -16.63 -18.00 -7.56
N VAL A 236 -15.52 -17.29 -7.78
CA VAL A 236 -15.23 -15.98 -7.19
C VAL A 236 -16.29 -14.98 -7.66
N GLU A 237 -16.50 -14.88 -8.97
CA GLU A 237 -17.49 -14.00 -9.61
C GLU A 237 -18.88 -14.15 -8.98
N LYS A 238 -19.38 -15.39 -8.87
CA LYS A 238 -20.68 -15.67 -8.23
C LYS A 238 -20.71 -15.27 -6.75
N SER A 239 -19.58 -15.40 -6.05
CA SER A 239 -19.49 -15.13 -4.62
C SER A 239 -19.30 -13.63 -4.31
N LEU A 240 -18.85 -12.83 -5.29
CA LEU A 240 -18.67 -11.37 -5.13
C LEU A 240 -19.97 -10.66 -4.75
N GLU A 241 -21.11 -11.14 -5.28
CA GLU A 241 -22.43 -10.59 -4.97
C GLU A 241 -22.76 -10.62 -3.47
N SER A 242 -22.12 -11.52 -2.70
CA SER A 242 -22.33 -11.65 -1.26
C SER A 242 -21.50 -10.67 -0.43
N ILE A 243 -20.42 -10.08 -0.97
CA ILE A 243 -19.54 -9.19 -0.18
C ILE A 243 -20.32 -8.01 0.38
N PHE A 244 -20.96 -7.22 -0.50
CA PHE A 244 -21.65 -6.01 -0.08
C PHE A 244 -22.78 -6.26 0.94
N PRO A 245 -23.76 -7.15 0.69
CA PRO A 245 -24.86 -7.35 1.63
C PRO A 245 -24.39 -7.89 2.98
N ILE A 246 -23.41 -8.79 3.01
CA ILE A 246 -22.90 -9.33 4.28
C ILE A 246 -22.11 -8.27 5.04
N LEU A 247 -21.20 -7.52 4.40
CA LEU A 247 -20.46 -6.47 5.10
C LEU A 247 -21.36 -5.32 5.57
N ALA A 248 -22.41 -4.99 4.81
CA ALA A 248 -23.40 -4.01 5.24
C ALA A 248 -24.21 -4.51 6.45
N LEU A 249 -24.58 -5.80 6.45
CA LEU A 249 -25.23 -6.44 7.59
C LEU A 249 -24.32 -6.45 8.81
N THR A 250 -23.07 -6.91 8.70
CA THR A 250 -22.13 -6.95 9.84
C THR A 250 -21.85 -5.54 10.37
N GLU A 251 -21.76 -4.54 9.51
CA GLU A 251 -21.64 -3.14 9.93
C GLU A 251 -22.89 -2.66 10.70
N SER A 252 -24.09 -3.05 10.27
CA SER A 252 -25.35 -2.67 10.93
C SER A 252 -25.56 -3.32 12.30
N LEU A 253 -24.97 -4.50 12.53
CA LEU A 253 -25.03 -5.20 13.82
C LEU A 253 -24.10 -4.56 14.87
N GLN A 254 -23.21 -3.67 14.46
CA GLN A 254 -22.19 -3.05 15.30
C GLN A 254 -22.54 -1.61 15.73
N THR A 255 -23.83 -1.25 15.75
CA THR A 255 -24.32 0.11 16.07
C THR A 255 -23.92 0.63 17.45
N ASN A 256 -23.63 -0.26 18.40
CA ASN A 256 -23.28 0.10 19.78
C ASN A 256 -21.76 0.11 20.05
N LEU A 257 -20.92 -0.19 19.06
CA LEU A 257 -19.47 -0.18 19.23
C LEU A 257 -18.91 1.19 18.82
N GLU A 258 -18.10 1.80 19.69
CA GLU A 258 -17.35 3.03 19.36
C GLU A 258 -16.43 2.82 18.14
N LYS A 259 -15.96 1.58 17.95
CA LYS A 259 -15.13 1.17 16.83
C LYS A 259 -15.69 -0.08 16.19
N LYS A 260 -16.10 0.02 14.93
CA LYS A 260 -16.58 -1.13 14.15
C LYS A 260 -15.40 -1.99 13.70
N ILE A 261 -15.59 -3.30 13.74
CA ILE A 261 -14.63 -4.34 13.38
C ILE A 261 -15.10 -5.02 12.08
N PRO A 262 -14.20 -5.37 11.16
CA PRO A 262 -14.57 -6.08 9.93
C PRO A 262 -15.30 -7.41 10.16
#